data_AF-A2BXD0-F1
#
_entry.id   AF-A2BXD0-F1
#
_cell.length_a   1.000
_cell.length_b   1.000
_cell.length_c   1.000
_cell.angle_alpha   90.00
_cell.angle_beta   90.00
_cell.angle_gamma   90.00
#
_symmetry.space_group_name_H-M   'P 1'
#
loop_
_entity.id
_entity.type
_entity.pdbx_description
1 polymer ?
#
loop_
_entity_poly.entity_id
_entity_poly.type
_entity_poly.pdbx_seq_one_letter_code
_entity_poly.pdbx_strand_id
1 'polypeptide(L)' 'MNEEHWLINSSRSRVKRFMRNRQNKDKFFEYMFIDSGKIVGILGQQPPVITTREELKIDEAREEWKKFISQGWRKTKVVW' A
#
# COMPACT_ATOMS: atom_id res chain seq x y z
N MET A 1 10.16 13.85 -1.51
CA MET A 1 9.52 12.64 -2.07
C MET A 1 8.85 11.90 -0.94
N ASN A 2 7.58 11.50 -1.10
CA ASN A 2 6.90 10.68 -0.10
C ASN A 2 7.37 9.24 -0.28
N GLU A 3 7.82 8.61 0.81
CA GLU A 3 8.17 7.19 0.82
C GLU A 3 6.88 6.39 0.79
N GLU A 4 6.38 6.14 -0.42
CA GLU A 4 5.27 5.24 -0.66
C GLU A 4 5.75 3.96 -1.34
N HIS A 5 5.21 2.84 -0.87
CA HIS A 5 5.51 1.52 -1.39
C HIS A 5 4.23 0.87 -1.88
N TRP A 6 4.28 0.29 -3.07
CA TRP A 6 3.11 -0.24 -3.73
C TRP A 6 3.23 -1.74 -3.96
N LEU A 7 2.14 -2.44 -3.69
CA LEU A 7 1.95 -3.86 -3.97
C LEU A 7 0.79 -4.04 -4.93
N ILE A 8 0.93 -4.95 -5.89
CA ILE A 8 -0.17 -5.43 -6.74
C ILE A 8 -0.33 -6.94 -6.56
N ASN A 9 -1.57 -7.41 -6.61
CA ASN A 9 -1.84 -8.84 -6.55
C ASN A 9 -1.49 -9.53 -7.88
N SER A 10 -1.37 -10.86 -7.86
CA SER A 10 -0.98 -11.65 -9.04
C SER A 10 -1.87 -11.43 -10.26
N SER A 11 -3.18 -11.20 -10.07
CA SER A 11 -4.13 -10.93 -11.15
C SER A 11 -4.18 -9.46 -11.60
N ARG A 12 -3.35 -8.59 -11.00
CA ARG A 12 -3.25 -7.15 -11.34
C ARG A 12 -4.59 -6.41 -11.28
N SER A 13 -5.49 -6.84 -10.40
CA SER A 13 -6.81 -6.24 -10.20
C SER A 13 -6.91 -5.42 -8.91
N ARG A 14 -6.02 -5.67 -7.96
CA ARG A 14 -5.97 -4.99 -6.66
C ARG A 14 -4.60 -4.41 -6.42
N VAL A 15 -4.59 -3.30 -5.70
CA VAL A 15 -3.39 -2.60 -5.29
C VAL A 15 -3.44 -2.31 -3.80
N LYS A 16 -2.28 -2.27 -3.16
CA LYS A 16 -2.09 -1.71 -1.83
C LYS A 16 -0.97 -0.67 -1.85
N ARG A 17 -1.20 0.48 -1.23
CA ARG A 17 -0.18 1.50 -0.98
C ARG A 17 0.13 1.55 0.50
N PHE A 18 1.41 1.53 0.83
CA PHE A 18 1.94 1.73 2.17
C PHE A 18 2.64 3.08 2.20
N MET A 19 2.19 4.00 3.06
CA MET A 19 2.75 5.34 3.19
C MET A 19 2.97 5.66 4.66
N ARG A 20 4.14 6.19 5.01
CA ARG A 20 4.42 6.62 6.39
C ARG A 20 3.52 7.79 6.80
N ASN A 21 2.89 7.71 7.97
CA ASN A 21 2.15 8.83 8.53
C ASN A 21 3.13 9.86 9.13
N ARG A 22 3.43 10.91 8.36
CA ARG A 22 4.33 11.99 8.79
C ARG A 22 3.68 13.03 9.69
N GLN A 23 2.35 13.05 9.78
CA GLN A 23 1.59 13.97 10.63
C GLN A 23 1.26 13.36 11.99
N ASN A 24 1.81 12.18 12.27
CA ASN A 24 1.61 11.50 13.53
C ASN A 24 2.10 12.37 14.70
N LYS A 25 1.22 12.57 15.69
CA LYS A 25 1.50 13.33 16.92
C LYS A 25 2.15 12.46 18.00
N ASP A 26 2.08 11.14 17.86
CA ASP A 26 2.71 10.18 18.75
C ASP A 26 4.23 10.15 18.49
N LYS A 27 5.01 10.49 19.52
CA LYS A 27 6.48 10.53 19.46
C LYS A 27 7.13 9.16 19.73
N PHE A 28 6.36 8.18 20.20
CA PHE A 28 6.86 6.88 20.63
C PHE A 28 6.64 5.81 19.57
N PHE A 29 5.51 5.86 18.87
CA PHE A 29 5.18 4.89 17.82
C PHE A 29 5.11 5.55 16.45
N GLU A 30 5.68 4.90 15.44
CA GLU A 30 5.49 5.27 14.06
C GLU A 30 4.29 4.53 13.46
N TYR A 31 3.49 5.24 12.66
CA TYR A 31 2.32 4.68 11.99
C TYR A 31 2.47 4.75 10.47
N MET A 32 1.80 3.84 9.79
CA MET A 32 1.69 3.77 8.35
C MET A 32 0.23 3.75 7.94
N PHE A 33 -0.09 4.49 6.88
CA PHE A 33 -1.32 4.32 6.14
C PHE A 33 -1.18 3.16 5.15
N ILE A 34 -2.16 2.28 5.16
CA ILE A 34 -2.34 1.24 4.15
C ILE A 34 -3.61 1.57 3.39
N ASP A 35 -3.45 1.99 2.14
CA ASP A 35 -4.57 2.16 1.24
C ASP A 35 -4.79 0.88 0.46
N SER A 36 -6.03 0.42 0.36
CA SER A 36 -6.43 -0.65 -0.56
C SER A 36 -7.22 -0.07 -1.71
N GLY A 37 -6.93 -0.52 -2.92
CA GLY A 37 -7.61 -0.05 -4.11
C GLY A 37 -7.77 -1.11 -5.18
N LYS A 38 -8.45 -0.72 -6.25
CA LYS A 38 -8.68 -1.53 -7.44
C LYS A 38 -8.04 -0.88 -8.65
N ILE A 39 -7.43 -1.70 -9.50
CA ILE A 39 -6.94 -1.26 -10.80
C ILE A 39 -8.13 -1.29 -11.76
N VAL A 40 -8.35 -0.18 -12.47
CA VAL A 40 -9.41 -0.05 -13.46
C VAL A 40 -8.80 -0.14 -14.85
N GLY A 41 -9.37 -0.99 -15.70
CA GLY A 41 -8.86 -1.23 -17.05
C GLY A 41 -7.48 -1.91 -17.04
N ILE A 42 -6.56 -1.37 -17.85
CA ILE A 42 -5.22 -1.93 -18.04
C ILE A 42 -4.25 -1.26 -17.05
N LEU A 43 -3.46 -2.07 -16.34
CA LEU A 43 -2.41 -1.59 -15.44
C LEU A 43 -1.51 -0.56 -16.15
N GLY A 44 -1.42 0.64 -15.57
CA GLY A 44 -0.57 1.73 -16.04
C GLY A 44 -1.22 2.70 -17.03
N GLN A 45 -2.47 2.48 -17.43
CA GLN A 45 -3.22 3.48 -18.20
C GLN A 45 -3.92 4.52 -17.30
N GLN A 46 -4.35 4.08 -16.12
CA GLN A 46 -5.12 4.90 -15.19
C GLN A 46 -4.67 4.64 -13.75
N PRO A 47 -4.76 5.67 -12.88
CA PRO A 47 -4.48 5.49 -11.47
C PRO A 47 -5.51 4.53 -10.84
N PRO A 48 -5.09 3.72 -9.86
CA PRO A 48 -6.01 2.85 -9.16
C PRO A 48 -7.00 3.64 -8.32
N VAL A 49 -8.21 3.13 -8.20
CA VAL A 49 -9.25 3.69 -7.34
C VAL A 49 -9.05 3.17 -5.93
N ILE A 50 -8.65 4.04 -5.01
CA ILE A 50 -8.51 3.72 -3.59
C ILE A 50 -9.91 3.60 -2.96
N THR A 51 -10.17 2.47 -2.30
CA THR A 51 -11.47 2.17 -1.68
C THR A 51 -11.45 2.28 -0.17
N THR A 52 -10.32 1.94 0.46
CA THR A 52 -10.19 1.98 1.92
C THR A 52 -8.81 2.51 2.31
N ARG A 53 -8.74 3.12 3.48
CA ARG A 53 -7.52 3.56 4.14
C ARG A 53 -7.54 3.09 5.59
N GLU A 54 -6.49 2.40 5.99
CA GLU A 54 -6.29 1.94 7.36
C GLU A 54 -5.00 2.57 7.89
N GLU A 55 -4.95 2.85 9.19
CA GLU A 55 -3.75 3.31 9.87
C GLU A 55 -3.31 2.24 10.85
N LEU A 56 -2.07 1.77 10.71
CA LEU A 56 -1.49 0.72 11.56
C LEU A 56 -0.14 1.18 12.10
N LYS A 57 0.31 0.60 13.21
CA LYS A 57 1.70 0.77 13.66
C LYS A 57 2.65 0.20 12.60
N ILE A 58 3.86 0.74 12.53
CA ILE A 58 4.85 0.33 11.52
C ILE A 58 5.17 -1.17 11.57
N ASP A 59 5.20 -1.76 12.77
CA ASP A 59 5.49 -3.19 12.93
C ASP A 59 4.32 -4.06 12.43
N GLU A 60 3.08 -3.65 12.70
CA GLU A 60 1.89 -4.32 12.16
C GLU A 60 1.82 -4.19 10.64
N ALA A 61 2.11 -3.00 10.10
CA ALA A 61 2.15 -2.77 8.66
C ALA A 61 3.23 -3.63 7.97
N ARG A 62 4.37 -3.86 8.62
CA ARG A 62 5.43 -4.77 8.11
C ARG A 62 4.97 -6.21 8.09
N GLU A 63 4.23 -6.67 9.10
CA GLU A 63 3.68 -8.03 9.10
C GLU A 63 2.61 -8.21 8.03
N GLU A 64 1.71 -7.23 7.84
CA GLU A 64 0.76 -7.23 6.73
C GLU A 64 1.47 -7.24 5.37
N TRP A 65 2.52 -6.44 5.21
CA TRP A 65 3.35 -6.47 4.00
C TRP A 65 3.90 -7.87 3.71
N LYS A 66 4.50 -8.53 4.71
CA LYS A 66 5.03 -9.90 4.58
C LYS A 66 3.93 -10.89 4.19
N LYS A 67 2.74 -10.79 4.78
CA LYS A 67 1.59 -11.63 4.43
C LYS A 67 1.17 -11.44 2.97
N PHE A 68 1.12 -10.22 2.46
CA PHE A 68 0.79 -10.00 1.04
C PHE A 68 1.86 -10.58 0.12
N ILE A 69 3.15 -10.41 0.45
CA ILE A 69 4.24 -11.02 -0.31
C ILE A 69 4.13 -12.55 -0.33
N SER A 70 3.83 -13.19 0.81
CA SER A 70 3.65 -14.65 0.86
C SER A 70 2.41 -15.13 0.09
N GLN A 71 1.38 -14.30 -0.01
CA GLN A 71 0.20 -14.52 -0.86
C GLN A 71 0.47 -14.25 -2.37
N GLY A 72 1.71 -13.96 -2.75
CA GLY A 72 2.11 -13.76 -4.14
C GLY A 72 1.92 -12.33 -4.66
N TRP A 73 1.61 -11.36 -3.80
CA TRP A 73 1.65 -9.96 -4.19
C TRP A 73 3.08 -9.54 -4.51
N ARG A 74 3.21 -8.59 -5.44
CA ARG A 74 4.50 -8.14 -5.95
C ARG A 74 4.66 -6.65 -5.76
N LYS A 75 5.87 -6.23 -5.43
CA LYS A 75 6.24 -4.81 -5.43
C LYS A 75 6.11 -4.26 -6.84
N THR A 76 5.52 -3.09 -6.95
CA THR A 76 5.50 -2.33 -8.20
C THR A 76 5.99 -0.92 -7.95
N LYS A 77 6.60 -0.30 -8.96
CA LYS A 77 6.71 1.15 -9.00
C LYS A 77 5.34 1.74 -9.35
N VAL A 78 5.19 3.03 -9.10
CA VAL A 78 4.09 3.81 -9.69
C VAL A 78 4.26 3.74 -11.20
N VAL A 79 3.30 3.11 -11.88
CA VAL A 79 3.32 2.87 -13.33
C VAL A 79 2.11 3.45 -14.05
N TRP A 80 1.23 4.13 -13.32
CA TRP A 80 0.13 4.92 -13.84
C TRP A 80 0.51 6.38 -13.97
#